data_AF-A0A813K3E0-F1
#
_entry.id   AF-A0A813K3E0-F1
#
_cell.length_a   1.000
_cell.length_b   1.000
_cell.length_c   1.000
_cell.angle_alpha   90.00
_cell.angle_beta   90.00
_cell.angle_gamma   90.00
#
_symmetry.space_group_name_H-M   'P 1'
#
loop_
_entity.id
_entity.type
_entity.pdbx_description
1 polymer ?
#
loop_
_entity_poly.entity_id
_entity_poly.type
_entity_poly.pdbx_seq_one_letter_code
_entity_poly.pdbx_strand_id
1 'polypeptide(L)'
;FYLYGRRHFTSTGWELHKASYEQPDLLETALDLKGKVFMVTGANSGLGKEVATFLAAKGASVYMVCRSQARAEAAKTEIVGAAGDGACDRVHILLADCGLESDVRSCWEQFCAHRIAQDDSAVTVRLDGLLCNAGALSNTRTMTKDDIEVTFASQLLFGTYLLGTLALPCLEATPGSRLVVVSSGGMYNTPFPAWEKATNTGAAAYDGQFAYAYAKRAQVLLCEQWAVAHPTVAIVSSHPGWTSTPGVDEAYGESKSWLEPLRSTWQGAEGIIWLCLAAAEKLESGAFYLDRTPQVKHLAGPFFTEGSATKNSPAEVSDMMRLLEDWSNGRRNTKLREAAGPLQAMERPMDLPSFMGKWYVIANIPTIFDKGTTNNMENYVLDETGNAVNVDFTFRKSGSSKDSLLKQRAAVLNEARTQWAISPKIGVYLPLRIAYLIVDRAEDYSTCIIGVPDRQGGVVIVVVVVVVVAVAVIVVVVVVFVVFVVV
;
A
#
# COMPACT_ATOMS: atom_id res chain seq x y z
N PHE A 1 29.16 -10.25 -4.76
CA PHE A 1 28.10 -9.89 -5.73
C PHE A 1 28.51 -10.21 -7.17
N TYR A 2 29.45 -9.51 -7.80
CA TYR A 2 29.75 -9.67 -9.24
C TYR A 2 30.07 -11.12 -9.67
N LEU A 3 30.94 -11.83 -8.95
CA LEU A 3 31.28 -13.23 -9.26
C LEU A 3 30.06 -14.16 -9.18
N TYR A 4 29.18 -13.95 -8.20
CA TYR A 4 27.92 -14.66 -8.08
C TYR A 4 27.02 -14.34 -9.28
N GLY A 5 26.90 -13.07 -9.65
CA GLY A 5 26.12 -12.66 -10.81
C GLY A 5 26.63 -13.24 -12.13
N ARG A 6 27.94 -13.26 -12.37
CA ARG A 6 28.54 -13.89 -13.56
C ARG A 6 28.22 -15.39 -13.67
N ARG A 7 28.07 -16.07 -12.53
CA ARG A 7 27.73 -17.50 -12.49
C ARG A 7 26.24 -17.76 -12.66
N HIS A 8 25.38 -16.90 -12.10
CA HIS A 8 23.95 -17.19 -11.94
C HIS A 8 23.02 -16.29 -12.75
N PHE A 9 23.36 -15.02 -12.96
CA PHE A 9 22.44 -14.02 -13.54
C PHE A 9 22.51 -13.97 -15.07
N THR A 10 23.51 -14.60 -15.68
CA THR A 10 23.72 -14.63 -17.14
C THR A 10 22.79 -15.63 -17.83
N SER A 11 22.79 -15.62 -19.16
CA SER A 11 22.09 -16.62 -19.99
C SER A 11 22.56 -18.04 -19.68
N THR A 12 23.88 -18.25 -19.57
CA THR A 12 24.44 -19.55 -19.17
C THR A 12 24.04 -19.96 -17.76
N GLY A 13 23.94 -19.01 -16.82
CA GLY A 13 23.42 -19.28 -15.47
C GLY A 13 21.98 -19.80 -15.49
N TRP A 14 21.12 -19.21 -16.33
CA TRP A 14 19.74 -19.66 -16.50
C TRP A 14 19.66 -21.08 -17.06
N GLU A 15 20.44 -21.41 -18.10
CA GLU A 15 20.44 -22.77 -18.69
C GLU A 15 20.85 -23.82 -17.64
N LEU A 16 21.81 -23.49 -16.77
CA LEU A 16 22.22 -24.38 -15.68
C LEU A 16 21.10 -24.59 -14.64
N HIS A 17 20.35 -23.54 -14.30
CA HIS A 17 19.24 -23.64 -13.36
C HIS A 17 18.02 -24.35 -13.98
N LYS A 18 17.74 -24.12 -15.26
CA LYS A 18 16.64 -24.79 -15.98
C LYS A 18 16.78 -26.32 -15.93
N ALA A 19 18.00 -26.84 -15.94
CA ALA A 19 18.27 -28.28 -15.86
C ALA A 19 17.73 -28.95 -14.58
N SER A 20 17.46 -28.19 -13.51
CA SER A 20 16.90 -28.71 -12.26
C SER A 20 15.39 -28.52 -12.12
N TYR A 21 14.70 -28.02 -13.15
CA TYR A 21 13.25 -27.79 -13.08
C TYR A 21 12.47 -29.11 -13.07
N GLU A 22 11.43 -29.17 -12.23
CA GLU A 22 10.51 -30.31 -12.17
C GLU A 22 9.86 -30.58 -13.54
N GLN A 23 9.73 -31.86 -13.89
CA GLN A 23 9.13 -32.31 -15.15
C GLN A 23 7.82 -33.08 -14.89
N PRO A 24 6.76 -32.89 -15.72
CA PRO A 24 6.70 -31.97 -16.86
C PRO A 24 6.70 -30.50 -16.42
N ASP A 25 7.38 -29.64 -17.19
CA ASP A 25 7.43 -28.20 -16.87
C ASP A 25 6.04 -27.58 -16.97
N LEU A 26 5.57 -27.00 -15.86
CA LEU A 26 4.31 -26.26 -15.75
C LEU A 26 4.07 -25.33 -16.95
N LEU A 27 5.08 -24.57 -17.37
CA LEU A 27 4.93 -23.57 -18.44
C LEU A 27 4.84 -24.19 -19.85
N GLU A 28 5.28 -25.44 -20.01
CA GLU A 28 5.20 -26.21 -21.25
C GLU A 28 3.92 -27.07 -21.32
N THR A 29 3.19 -27.21 -20.22
CA THR A 29 1.90 -27.92 -20.19
C THR A 29 0.71 -27.11 -20.74
N ALA A 30 -0.41 -27.80 -20.95
CA ALA A 30 -1.70 -27.19 -21.29
C ALA A 30 -2.31 -26.48 -20.06
N LEU A 31 -1.83 -25.27 -19.79
CA LEU A 31 -2.40 -24.36 -18.80
C LEU A 31 -3.63 -23.62 -19.35
N ASP A 32 -4.72 -23.58 -18.58
CA ASP A 32 -5.89 -22.75 -18.84
C ASP A 32 -6.07 -21.74 -17.70
N LEU A 33 -5.98 -20.45 -18.02
CA LEU A 33 -6.13 -19.33 -17.11
C LEU A 33 -7.44 -18.56 -17.34
N LYS A 34 -8.41 -19.13 -18.05
CA LYS A 34 -9.74 -18.51 -18.19
C LYS A 34 -10.35 -18.20 -16.81
N GLY A 35 -10.91 -17.00 -16.69
CA GLY A 35 -11.46 -16.47 -15.45
C GLY A 35 -10.42 -16.01 -14.43
N LYS A 36 -9.11 -16.16 -14.70
CA LYS A 36 -8.04 -15.62 -13.86
C LYS A 36 -7.75 -14.16 -14.23
N VAL A 37 -7.47 -13.34 -13.23
CA VAL A 37 -7.25 -11.89 -13.40
C VAL A 37 -5.86 -11.51 -12.91
N PHE A 38 -5.06 -10.89 -13.78
CA PHE A 38 -3.72 -10.42 -13.44
C PHE A 38 -3.57 -8.94 -13.74
N MET A 39 -2.88 -8.22 -12.86
CA MET A 39 -2.45 -6.83 -13.09
C MET A 39 -0.93 -6.80 -13.19
N VAL A 40 -0.39 -6.17 -14.24
CA VAL A 40 1.05 -6.11 -14.50
C VAL A 40 1.48 -4.66 -14.71
N THR A 41 2.38 -4.18 -13.85
CA THR A 41 2.95 -2.83 -14.01
C THR A 41 4.12 -2.83 -14.99
N GLY A 42 4.20 -1.80 -15.84
CA GLY A 42 5.23 -1.73 -16.89
C GLY A 42 5.06 -2.79 -17.99
N ALA A 43 3.81 -3.16 -18.30
CA ALA A 43 3.48 -4.22 -19.25
C ALA A 43 3.68 -3.85 -20.73
N ASN A 44 4.10 -2.62 -21.05
CA ASN A 44 4.24 -2.16 -22.43
C ASN A 44 5.59 -2.53 -23.09
N SER A 45 6.57 -3.06 -22.35
CA SER A 45 7.88 -3.43 -22.90
C SER A 45 8.66 -4.40 -22.00
N GLY A 46 9.68 -5.06 -22.55
CA GLY A 46 10.59 -5.91 -21.79
C GLY A 46 9.87 -7.06 -21.08
N LEU A 47 10.30 -7.36 -19.86
CA LEU A 47 9.80 -8.48 -19.05
C LEU A 47 8.29 -8.40 -18.78
N GLY A 48 7.78 -7.22 -18.42
CA GLY A 48 6.35 -7.04 -18.14
C GLY A 48 5.47 -7.35 -19.35
N LYS A 49 5.91 -6.98 -20.56
CA LYS A 49 5.21 -7.34 -21.80
C LYS A 49 5.25 -8.84 -22.06
N GLU A 50 6.41 -9.48 -21.87
CA GLU A 50 6.56 -10.93 -22.05
C GLU A 50 5.63 -11.72 -21.11
N VAL A 51 5.57 -11.33 -19.84
CA VAL A 51 4.64 -11.93 -18.86
C VAL A 51 3.19 -11.70 -19.28
N ALA A 52 2.82 -10.47 -19.67
CA ALA A 52 1.46 -10.15 -20.11
C ALA A 52 1.05 -10.96 -21.36
N THR A 53 1.96 -11.12 -22.33
CA THR A 53 1.77 -11.97 -23.52
C THR A 53 1.47 -13.41 -23.12
N PHE A 54 2.29 -14.00 -22.25
CA PHE A 54 2.10 -15.39 -21.83
C PHE A 54 0.76 -15.59 -21.10
N LEU A 55 0.43 -14.72 -20.15
CA LEU A 55 -0.83 -14.79 -19.40
C LEU A 55 -2.05 -14.66 -20.33
N ALA A 56 -2.01 -13.71 -21.26
CA ALA A 56 -3.08 -13.50 -22.24
C ALA A 56 -3.25 -14.71 -23.17
N ALA A 57 -2.15 -15.29 -23.65
CA ALA A 57 -2.14 -16.47 -24.51
C ALA A 57 -2.70 -17.72 -23.83
N LYS A 58 -2.60 -17.80 -22.49
CA LYS A 58 -3.22 -18.88 -21.69
C LYS A 58 -4.66 -18.58 -21.25
N GLY A 59 -5.27 -17.49 -21.73
CA GLY A 59 -6.70 -17.21 -21.48
C GLY A 59 -7.00 -16.28 -20.31
N ALA A 60 -5.98 -15.74 -19.61
CA ALA A 60 -6.19 -14.83 -18.49
C ALA A 60 -6.74 -13.45 -18.94
N SER A 61 -7.40 -12.75 -18.02
CA SER A 61 -7.64 -11.31 -18.13
C SER A 61 -6.43 -10.56 -17.59
N VAL A 62 -5.82 -9.71 -18.41
CA VAL A 62 -4.57 -8.99 -18.11
C VAL A 62 -4.82 -7.49 -18.14
N TYR A 63 -4.55 -6.83 -17.00
CA TYR A 63 -4.61 -5.38 -16.85
C TYR A 63 -3.17 -4.83 -16.93
N MET A 64 -2.89 -4.15 -18.03
CA MET A 64 -1.61 -3.54 -18.33
C MET A 64 -1.55 -2.14 -17.72
N VAL A 65 -0.81 -1.99 -16.62
CA VAL A 65 -0.59 -0.66 -16.00
C VAL A 65 0.61 0.00 -16.67
N CYS A 66 0.34 1.08 -17.41
CA CYS A 66 1.30 1.72 -18.29
C CYS A 66 1.22 3.26 -18.19
N ARG A 67 2.37 3.94 -18.27
CA ARG A 67 2.40 5.42 -18.23
C ARG A 67 2.04 6.12 -19.54
N SER A 68 2.24 5.44 -20.68
CA SER A 68 2.11 6.04 -22.01
C SER A 68 1.05 5.30 -22.82
N GLN A 69 -0.01 6.00 -23.20
CA GLN A 69 -1.11 5.44 -24.00
C GLN A 69 -0.62 4.81 -25.29
N ALA A 70 0.13 5.56 -26.11
CA ALA A 70 0.61 5.07 -27.41
C ALA A 70 1.46 3.79 -27.28
N ARG A 71 2.36 3.73 -26.29
CA ARG A 71 3.17 2.52 -26.05
C ARG A 71 2.33 1.37 -25.51
N ALA A 72 1.33 1.66 -24.69
CA ALA A 72 0.41 0.65 -24.16
C ALA A 72 -0.47 0.05 -25.26
N GLU A 73 -1.01 0.87 -26.17
CA GLU A 73 -1.83 0.42 -27.30
C GLU A 73 -1.02 -0.42 -28.30
N ALA A 74 0.21 0.00 -28.62
CA ALA A 74 1.10 -0.78 -29.46
C ALA A 74 1.39 -2.14 -28.83
N ALA A 75 1.75 -2.17 -27.55
CA ALA A 75 2.01 -3.41 -26.83
C ALA A 75 0.75 -4.30 -26.71
N LYS A 76 -0.42 -3.72 -26.43
CA LYS A 76 -1.70 -4.45 -26.40
C LYS A 76 -1.99 -5.11 -27.75
N THR A 77 -1.76 -4.40 -28.85
CA THR A 77 -1.96 -4.94 -30.21
C THR A 77 -1.10 -6.18 -30.43
N GLU A 78 0.19 -6.11 -30.07
CA GLU A 78 1.10 -7.25 -30.19
C GLU A 78 0.71 -8.42 -29.26
N ILE A 79 0.34 -8.13 -28.01
CA ILE A 79 -0.10 -9.14 -27.03
C ILE A 79 -1.36 -9.86 -27.53
N VAL A 80 -2.36 -9.11 -28.00
CA VAL A 80 -3.61 -9.67 -28.52
C VAL A 80 -3.35 -10.50 -29.78
N GLY A 81 -2.48 -10.03 -30.68
CA GLY A 81 -2.09 -10.78 -31.87
C GLY A 81 -1.39 -12.10 -31.55
N ALA A 82 -0.54 -12.13 -30.53
CA ALA A 82 0.13 -13.35 -30.07
C ALA A 82 -0.79 -14.30 -29.29
N ALA A 83 -1.78 -13.78 -28.57
CA ALA A 83 -2.70 -14.56 -27.75
C ALA A 83 -3.86 -15.20 -28.55
N GLY A 84 -4.17 -14.68 -29.74
CA GLY A 84 -5.21 -15.22 -30.62
C GLY A 84 -6.64 -14.77 -30.26
N ASP A 85 -7.62 -15.49 -30.79
CA ASP A 85 -9.03 -15.09 -30.76
C ASP A 85 -9.57 -14.90 -29.33
N GLY A 86 -10.37 -13.85 -29.15
CA GLY A 86 -10.96 -13.49 -27.85
C GLY A 86 -9.98 -12.90 -26.82
N ALA A 87 -8.72 -12.63 -27.19
CA ALA A 87 -7.79 -11.91 -26.31
C ALA A 87 -8.08 -10.40 -26.21
N CYS A 88 -8.68 -9.81 -27.24
CA CYS A 88 -8.97 -8.37 -27.28
C CYS A 88 -9.81 -7.91 -26.07
N ASP A 89 -10.81 -8.72 -25.69
CA ASP A 89 -11.74 -8.44 -24.60
C ASP A 89 -11.17 -8.75 -23.21
N ARG A 90 -9.99 -9.40 -23.15
CA ARG A 90 -9.33 -9.81 -21.91
C ARG A 90 -8.09 -8.98 -21.57
N VAL A 91 -7.57 -8.21 -22.53
CA VAL A 91 -6.37 -7.39 -22.33
C VAL A 91 -6.80 -5.92 -22.21
N HIS A 92 -6.62 -5.34 -21.03
CA HIS A 92 -7.08 -4.00 -20.69
C HIS A 92 -5.88 -3.09 -20.42
N ILE A 93 -6.00 -1.81 -20.77
CA ILE A 93 -4.99 -0.80 -20.45
C ILE A 93 -5.51 0.03 -19.28
N LEU A 94 -4.68 0.20 -18.25
CA LEU A 94 -4.88 1.16 -17.19
C LEU A 94 -3.74 2.17 -17.26
N LEU A 95 -4.07 3.45 -17.46
CA LEU A 95 -3.07 4.51 -17.49
C LEU A 95 -2.69 4.92 -16.07
N ALA A 96 -1.40 4.81 -15.76
CA ALA A 96 -0.84 5.38 -14.54
C ALA A 96 0.67 5.57 -14.66
N ASP A 97 1.14 6.76 -14.25
CA ASP A 97 2.52 6.90 -13.81
C ASP A 97 2.65 6.37 -12.38
N CYS A 98 3.37 5.27 -12.21
CA CYS A 98 3.63 4.70 -10.88
C CYS A 98 4.43 5.65 -9.97
N GLY A 99 5.05 6.71 -10.49
CA GLY A 99 5.68 7.76 -9.68
C GLY A 99 4.71 8.79 -9.07
N LEU A 100 3.42 8.70 -9.38
CA LEU A 100 2.39 9.64 -8.92
C LEU A 100 1.32 8.92 -8.09
N GLU A 101 1.10 9.38 -6.86
CA GLU A 101 0.09 8.81 -5.95
C GLU A 101 -1.32 8.83 -6.57
N SER A 102 -1.71 9.97 -7.15
CA SER A 102 -3.04 10.18 -7.74
C SER A 102 -3.34 9.20 -8.88
N ASP A 103 -2.33 8.92 -9.69
CA ASP A 103 -2.45 8.02 -10.83
C ASP A 103 -2.63 6.58 -10.37
N VAL A 104 -1.85 6.15 -9.36
CA VAL A 104 -1.97 4.80 -8.79
C VAL A 104 -3.36 4.59 -8.16
N ARG A 105 -3.88 5.57 -7.41
CA ARG A 105 -5.24 5.50 -6.85
C ARG A 105 -6.31 5.45 -7.93
N SER A 106 -6.25 6.35 -8.91
CA SER A 106 -7.20 6.38 -10.03
C SER A 106 -7.16 5.09 -10.86
N CYS A 107 -5.96 4.56 -11.13
CA CYS A 107 -5.77 3.28 -11.81
C CYS A 107 -6.42 2.12 -11.05
N TRP A 108 -6.25 2.08 -9.73
CA TRP A 108 -6.89 1.06 -8.89
C TRP A 108 -8.43 1.19 -8.88
N GLU A 109 -8.95 2.41 -8.75
CA GLU A 109 -10.40 2.68 -8.82
C GLU A 109 -10.99 2.24 -10.16
N GLN A 110 -10.32 2.56 -11.28
CA GLN A 110 -10.72 2.13 -12.61
C GLN A 110 -10.70 0.61 -12.77
N PHE A 111 -9.68 -0.06 -12.22
CA PHE A 111 -9.63 -1.52 -12.17
C PHE A 111 -10.84 -2.10 -11.43
N CYS A 112 -11.11 -1.62 -10.22
CA CYS A 112 -12.24 -2.09 -9.42
C CYS A 112 -13.58 -1.84 -10.14
N ALA A 113 -13.80 -0.63 -10.65
CA ALA A 113 -15.02 -0.27 -11.37
C ALA A 113 -15.24 -1.15 -12.61
N HIS A 114 -14.20 -1.38 -13.41
CA HIS A 114 -14.27 -2.25 -14.58
C HIS A 114 -14.55 -3.71 -14.19
N ARG A 115 -13.96 -4.20 -13.10
CA ARG A 115 -14.20 -5.58 -12.64
C ARG A 115 -15.60 -5.78 -12.07
N ILE A 116 -16.11 -4.81 -11.32
CA ILE A 116 -17.48 -4.85 -10.78
C ILE A 116 -18.49 -4.89 -11.94
N ALA A 117 -18.33 -4.02 -12.94
CA ALA A 117 -19.23 -3.99 -14.10
C ALA A 117 -19.23 -5.28 -14.95
N GLN A 118 -18.21 -6.13 -14.82
CA GLN A 118 -18.11 -7.42 -15.50
C GLN A 118 -18.69 -8.57 -14.67
N ASP A 119 -18.92 -8.38 -13.37
CA ASP A 119 -19.43 -9.39 -12.45
C ASP A 119 -20.16 -8.73 -11.27
N ASP A 120 -21.38 -8.25 -11.53
CA ASP A 120 -22.26 -7.61 -10.54
C ASP A 120 -22.66 -8.54 -9.38
N SER A 121 -22.37 -9.84 -9.48
CA SER A 121 -22.70 -10.84 -8.46
C SER A 121 -21.62 -10.98 -7.38
N ALA A 122 -20.42 -10.47 -7.63
CA ALA A 122 -19.28 -10.66 -6.75
C ALA A 122 -19.28 -9.64 -5.60
N VAL A 123 -19.24 -10.16 -4.36
CA VAL A 123 -19.08 -9.34 -3.14
C VAL A 123 -17.71 -8.65 -3.09
N THR A 124 -16.70 -9.22 -3.76
CA THR A 124 -15.32 -8.71 -3.79
C THR A 124 -14.72 -8.84 -5.18
N VAL A 125 -13.96 -7.83 -5.61
CA VAL A 125 -13.23 -7.84 -6.89
C VAL A 125 -12.18 -8.94 -6.89
N ARG A 126 -12.28 -9.88 -7.86
CA ARG A 126 -11.27 -10.95 -8.03
C ARG A 126 -9.97 -10.38 -8.62
N LEU A 127 -8.85 -10.69 -7.97
CA LEU A 127 -7.50 -10.48 -8.48
C LEU A 127 -6.64 -11.70 -8.14
N ASP A 128 -6.25 -12.47 -9.15
CA ASP A 128 -5.43 -13.66 -8.96
C ASP A 128 -3.96 -13.30 -8.79
N GLY A 129 -3.43 -12.31 -9.50
CA GLY A 129 -2.04 -11.91 -9.36
C GLY A 129 -1.77 -10.42 -9.59
N LEU A 130 -1.00 -9.81 -8.71
CA LEU A 130 -0.39 -8.50 -8.93
C LEU A 130 1.11 -8.68 -9.20
N LEU A 131 1.58 -8.22 -10.35
CA LEU A 131 2.99 -8.18 -10.71
C LEU A 131 3.50 -6.74 -10.70
N CYS A 132 4.24 -6.38 -9.66
CA CYS A 132 4.96 -5.11 -9.54
C CYS A 132 6.29 -5.21 -10.31
N ASN A 133 6.22 -5.03 -11.63
CA ASN A 133 7.36 -5.15 -12.54
C ASN A 133 7.96 -3.79 -12.96
N ALA A 134 7.18 -2.71 -12.94
CA ALA A 134 7.64 -1.39 -13.37
C ALA A 134 8.92 -0.97 -12.64
N GLY A 135 9.96 -0.67 -13.41
CA GLY A 135 11.23 -0.20 -12.91
C GLY A 135 12.26 -0.07 -14.00
N ALA A 136 12.98 1.05 -13.99
CA ALA A 136 14.12 1.32 -14.85
C ALA A 136 15.18 2.03 -14.01
N LEU A 137 16.45 1.75 -14.26
CA LEU A 137 17.53 2.49 -13.63
C LEU A 137 17.69 3.80 -14.39
N SER A 138 17.53 4.93 -13.69
CA SER A 138 17.76 6.26 -14.26
C SER A 138 18.98 6.91 -13.62
N ASN A 139 19.95 7.29 -14.46
CA ASN A 139 21.13 8.05 -14.01
C ASN A 139 20.83 9.55 -13.84
N THR A 140 19.65 10.02 -14.26
CA THR A 140 19.24 11.42 -14.12
C THR A 140 18.31 11.58 -12.93
N ARG A 141 18.72 12.45 -11.99
CA ARG A 141 17.90 12.83 -10.84
C ARG A 141 16.64 13.56 -11.31
N THR A 142 15.48 12.98 -11.03
CA THR A 142 14.19 13.62 -11.25
C THR A 142 13.38 13.56 -9.96
N MET A 143 12.78 14.68 -9.57
CA MET A 143 11.93 14.78 -8.40
C MET A 143 10.45 14.78 -8.83
N THR A 144 9.61 14.16 -8.01
CA THR A 144 8.16 14.28 -8.11
C THR A 144 7.70 15.65 -7.57
N LYS A 145 6.41 15.99 -7.76
CA LYS A 145 5.78 17.18 -7.16
C LYS A 145 5.77 17.16 -5.63
N ASP A 146 5.94 15.99 -5.03
CA ASP A 146 5.94 15.76 -3.59
C ASP A 146 7.39 15.69 -3.04
N ASP A 147 8.35 16.24 -3.79
CA ASP A 147 9.76 16.40 -3.42
C ASP A 147 10.49 15.10 -3.07
N ILE A 148 10.03 13.95 -3.59
CA ILE A 148 10.77 12.68 -3.54
C ILE A 148 11.27 12.25 -4.91
N GLU A 149 12.38 11.53 -4.95
CA GLU A 149 12.98 11.06 -6.18
C GLU A 149 12.12 10.00 -6.90
N VAL A 150 12.04 10.10 -8.23
CA VAL A 150 11.11 9.33 -9.06
C VAL A 150 11.38 7.82 -9.05
N THR A 151 12.63 7.36 -8.98
CA THR A 151 12.99 5.94 -8.85
C THR A 151 12.42 5.37 -7.55
N PHE A 152 12.62 6.07 -6.43
CA PHE A 152 12.03 5.69 -5.15
C PHE A 152 10.50 5.69 -5.20
N ALA A 153 9.90 6.77 -5.72
CA ALA A 153 8.45 6.91 -5.81
C ALA A 153 7.82 5.80 -6.67
N SER A 154 8.35 5.61 -7.88
CA SER A 154 7.78 4.69 -8.87
C SER A 154 8.03 3.22 -8.56
N GLN A 155 9.20 2.85 -8.04
CA GLN A 155 9.56 1.45 -7.84
C GLN A 155 9.17 0.95 -6.45
N LEU A 156 9.19 1.81 -5.43
CA LEU A 156 8.88 1.41 -4.07
C LEU A 156 7.56 2.03 -3.57
N LEU A 157 7.54 3.34 -3.34
CA LEU A 157 6.47 3.97 -2.54
C LEU A 157 5.08 3.81 -3.15
N PHE A 158 4.92 4.17 -4.42
CA PHE A 158 3.61 4.18 -5.07
C PHE A 158 3.40 2.93 -5.92
N GLY A 159 4.36 2.57 -6.79
CA GLY A 159 4.20 1.45 -7.72
C GLY A 159 4.25 0.05 -7.09
N THR A 160 4.82 -0.09 -5.89
CA THR A 160 4.81 -1.37 -5.14
C THR A 160 4.00 -1.26 -3.86
N TYR A 161 4.35 -0.34 -2.97
CA TYR A 161 3.73 -0.25 -1.65
C TYR A 161 2.27 0.23 -1.71
N LEU A 162 1.98 1.39 -2.29
CA LEU A 162 0.60 1.89 -2.39
C LEU A 162 -0.28 0.95 -3.23
N LEU A 163 0.16 0.60 -4.45
CA LEU A 163 -0.61 -0.29 -5.32
C LEU A 163 -0.84 -1.66 -4.67
N GLY A 164 0.20 -2.23 -4.04
CA GLY A 164 0.07 -3.48 -3.31
C GLY A 164 -0.90 -3.37 -2.13
N THR A 165 -0.80 -2.30 -1.34
CA THR A 165 -1.72 -2.03 -0.21
C THR A 165 -3.18 -1.95 -0.66
N LEU A 166 -3.44 -1.27 -1.77
CA LEU A 166 -4.79 -1.20 -2.35
C LEU A 166 -5.28 -2.56 -2.87
N ALA A 167 -4.36 -3.39 -3.38
CA ALA A 167 -4.67 -4.70 -3.94
C ALA A 167 -4.82 -5.83 -2.92
N LEU A 168 -4.17 -5.73 -1.76
CA LEU A 168 -4.12 -6.77 -0.74
C LEU A 168 -5.51 -7.28 -0.32
N PRO A 169 -6.53 -6.45 -0.06
CA PRO A 169 -7.87 -6.94 0.26
C PRO A 169 -8.49 -7.83 -0.83
N CYS A 170 -8.25 -7.50 -2.11
CA CYS A 170 -8.75 -8.31 -3.25
C CYS A 170 -7.95 -9.61 -3.41
N LEU A 171 -6.63 -9.55 -3.17
CA LEU A 171 -5.77 -10.72 -3.17
C LEU A 171 -6.16 -11.68 -2.03
N GLU A 172 -6.33 -11.19 -0.81
CA GLU A 172 -6.75 -12.01 0.34
C GLU A 172 -8.09 -12.70 0.13
N ALA A 173 -9.03 -12.01 -0.52
CA ALA A 173 -10.34 -12.57 -0.90
C ALA A 173 -10.26 -13.59 -2.04
N THR A 174 -9.16 -13.64 -2.79
CA THR A 174 -8.99 -14.53 -3.96
C THR A 174 -8.13 -15.75 -3.59
N PRO A 175 -8.69 -16.98 -3.57
CA PRO A 175 -7.94 -18.17 -3.20
C PRO A 175 -6.72 -18.42 -4.09
N GLY A 176 -5.60 -18.71 -3.43
CA GLY A 176 -4.32 -18.97 -4.08
C GLY A 176 -3.73 -17.76 -4.79
N SER A 177 -4.14 -16.53 -4.45
CA SER A 177 -3.62 -15.29 -5.03
C SER A 177 -2.15 -15.06 -4.71
N ARG A 178 -1.52 -14.15 -5.48
CA ARG A 178 -0.14 -13.79 -5.26
C ARG A 178 0.19 -12.34 -5.58
N LEU A 179 1.19 -11.83 -4.87
CA LEU A 179 1.85 -10.57 -5.16
C LEU A 179 3.31 -10.87 -5.49
N VAL A 180 3.72 -10.60 -6.72
CA VAL A 180 5.08 -10.82 -7.20
C VAL A 180 5.75 -9.47 -7.44
N VAL A 181 6.87 -9.22 -6.76
CA VAL A 181 7.65 -7.99 -6.93
C VAL A 181 8.94 -8.28 -7.71
N VAL A 182 9.08 -7.68 -8.89
CA VAL A 182 10.33 -7.80 -9.66
C VAL A 182 11.35 -6.83 -9.08
N SER A 183 12.21 -7.39 -8.22
CA SER A 183 13.37 -6.69 -7.67
C SER A 183 14.58 -6.87 -8.59
N SER A 184 15.80 -6.88 -8.04
CA SER A 184 17.04 -6.98 -8.81
C SER A 184 18.18 -7.49 -7.96
N GLY A 185 19.18 -8.12 -8.59
CA GLY A 185 20.48 -8.39 -7.96
C GLY A 185 21.14 -7.13 -7.39
N GLY A 186 20.82 -5.92 -7.89
CA GLY A 186 21.29 -4.66 -7.30
C GLY A 186 21.03 -4.53 -5.80
N MET A 187 19.97 -5.17 -5.29
CA MET A 187 19.64 -5.19 -3.86
C MET A 187 20.76 -5.79 -3.00
N TYR A 188 21.59 -6.67 -3.53
CA TYR A 188 22.71 -7.29 -2.80
C TYR A 188 23.84 -6.33 -2.43
N ASN A 189 23.88 -5.13 -3.01
CA ASN A 189 25.01 -4.22 -2.84
C ASN A 189 24.88 -3.31 -1.61
N THR A 190 23.70 -3.23 -0.98
CA THR A 190 23.46 -2.24 0.07
C THR A 190 22.31 -2.65 1.01
N PRO A 191 22.35 -2.28 2.31
CA PRO A 191 21.15 -2.24 3.15
C PRO A 191 20.22 -1.10 2.70
N PHE A 192 18.99 -1.09 3.19
CA PHE A 192 18.13 0.09 3.04
C PHE A 192 18.71 1.24 3.88
N PRO A 193 18.96 2.43 3.33
CA PRO A 193 19.56 3.52 4.07
C PRO A 193 18.49 4.29 4.86
N ALA A 194 18.92 5.30 5.61
CA ALA A 194 18.00 6.27 6.19
C ALA A 194 17.08 6.89 5.13
N TRP A 195 15.84 7.21 5.52
CA TRP A 195 14.77 7.65 4.63
C TRP A 195 15.18 8.80 3.70
N GLU A 196 15.78 9.86 4.24
CA GLU A 196 16.21 11.05 3.48
C GLU A 196 17.21 10.73 2.36
N LYS A 197 18.03 9.70 2.56
CA LYS A 197 18.97 9.20 1.55
C LYS A 197 18.25 8.34 0.52
N ALA A 198 17.29 7.51 0.94
CA ALA A 198 16.48 6.69 0.04
C ALA A 198 15.59 7.56 -0.88
N THR A 199 15.01 8.64 -0.36
CA THR A 199 14.15 9.58 -1.10
C THR A 199 14.93 10.67 -1.84
N ASN A 200 16.25 10.74 -1.64
CA ASN A 200 17.14 11.78 -2.16
C ASN A 200 16.66 13.21 -1.83
N THR A 201 16.08 13.39 -0.63
CA THR A 201 15.65 14.69 -0.08
C THR A 201 16.76 15.39 0.72
N GLY A 202 17.79 14.64 1.14
CA GLY A 202 18.96 15.20 1.81
C GLY A 202 19.94 15.90 0.87
N ALA A 203 21.03 16.45 1.42
CA ALA A 203 22.05 17.19 0.68
C ALA A 203 23.03 16.32 -0.14
N ALA A 204 22.86 14.99 -0.14
CA ALA A 204 23.78 14.07 -0.80
C ALA A 204 23.63 14.12 -2.33
N ALA A 205 24.75 13.96 -3.05
CA ALA A 205 24.73 13.83 -4.50
C ALA A 205 23.91 12.61 -4.93
N TYR A 206 23.18 12.74 -6.05
CA TYR A 206 22.40 11.65 -6.61
C TYR A 206 23.28 10.63 -7.30
N ASP A 207 23.08 9.36 -6.98
CA ASP A 207 23.66 8.21 -7.66
C ASP A 207 22.51 7.26 -8.03
N GLY A 208 22.24 7.14 -9.32
CA GLY A 208 21.13 6.34 -9.83
C GLY A 208 21.26 4.84 -9.56
N GLN A 209 22.49 4.31 -9.48
CA GLN A 209 22.69 2.90 -9.13
C GLN A 209 22.35 2.65 -7.68
N PHE A 210 22.75 3.54 -6.77
CA PHE A 210 22.38 3.44 -5.36
C PHE A 210 20.89 3.70 -5.14
N ALA A 211 20.29 4.72 -5.75
CA ALA A 211 18.85 4.97 -5.65
C ALA A 211 18.03 3.75 -6.09
N TYR A 212 18.41 3.13 -7.21
CA TYR A 212 17.85 1.88 -7.67
C TYR A 212 18.08 0.74 -6.66
N ALA A 213 19.32 0.52 -6.20
CA ALA A 213 19.64 -0.53 -5.24
C ALA A 213 18.88 -0.39 -3.91
N TYR A 214 18.68 0.83 -3.41
CA TYR A 214 17.88 1.11 -2.21
C TYR A 214 16.43 0.71 -2.40
N ALA A 215 15.79 1.12 -3.51
CA ALA A 215 14.42 0.75 -3.82
C ALA A 215 14.27 -0.78 -3.95
N LYS A 216 15.21 -1.45 -4.63
CA LYS A 216 15.19 -2.91 -4.81
C LYS A 216 15.43 -3.69 -3.51
N ARG A 217 16.28 -3.17 -2.61
CA ARG A 217 16.45 -3.72 -1.25
C ARG A 217 15.18 -3.56 -0.42
N ALA A 218 14.55 -2.40 -0.46
CA ALA A 218 13.31 -2.16 0.26
C ALA A 218 12.16 -3.04 -0.22
N GLN A 219 12.06 -3.32 -1.52
CA GLN A 219 11.07 -4.25 -2.08
C GLN A 219 11.19 -5.67 -1.48
N VAL A 220 12.41 -6.16 -1.24
CA VAL A 220 12.64 -7.48 -0.64
C VAL A 220 12.20 -7.47 0.83
N LEU A 221 12.63 -6.45 1.59
CA LEU A 221 12.23 -6.27 2.99
C LEU A 221 10.70 -6.14 3.13
N LEU A 222 10.07 -5.42 2.21
CA LEU A 222 8.62 -5.25 2.15
C LEU A 222 7.90 -6.60 1.96
N CYS A 223 8.38 -7.43 1.03
CA CYS A 223 7.79 -8.77 0.82
C CYS A 223 7.91 -9.65 2.07
N GLU A 224 9.02 -9.56 2.82
CA GLU A 224 9.17 -10.27 4.09
C GLU A 224 8.16 -9.83 5.13
N GLN A 225 7.94 -8.52 5.29
CA GLN A 225 6.97 -8.00 6.25
C GLN A 225 5.53 -8.34 5.85
N TRP A 226 5.20 -8.22 4.56
CA TRP A 226 3.87 -8.55 4.07
C TRP A 226 3.56 -10.04 4.09
N ALA A 227 4.54 -10.92 3.86
CA ALA A 227 4.33 -12.36 3.98
C ALA A 227 3.87 -12.78 5.38
N VAL A 228 4.34 -12.08 6.42
CA VAL A 228 3.90 -12.30 7.81
C VAL A 228 2.51 -11.69 8.04
N ALA A 229 2.26 -10.48 7.52
CA ALA A 229 1.01 -9.75 7.74
C ALA A 229 -0.17 -10.33 6.95
N HIS A 230 0.08 -10.95 5.79
CA HIS A 230 -0.93 -11.43 4.83
C HIS A 230 -0.68 -12.90 4.46
N PRO A 231 -0.77 -13.85 5.40
CA PRO A 231 -0.36 -15.24 5.21
C PRO A 231 -1.21 -16.03 4.20
N THR A 232 -2.38 -15.49 3.79
CA THR A 232 -3.26 -16.10 2.79
C THR A 232 -2.90 -15.74 1.35
N VAL A 233 -1.98 -14.79 1.15
CA VAL A 233 -1.48 -14.37 -0.16
C VAL A 233 -0.04 -14.87 -0.31
N ALA A 234 0.30 -15.48 -1.45
CA ALA A 234 1.69 -15.79 -1.74
C ALA A 234 2.43 -14.52 -2.16
N ILE A 235 3.31 -13.99 -1.29
CA ILE A 235 4.01 -12.73 -1.51
C ILE A 235 5.47 -13.02 -1.71
N VAL A 236 5.99 -12.75 -2.91
CA VAL A 236 7.37 -13.11 -3.26
C VAL A 236 8.04 -11.98 -4.02
N SER A 237 9.36 -11.90 -3.89
CA SER A 237 10.19 -11.02 -4.72
C SER A 237 11.08 -11.85 -5.63
N SER A 238 11.47 -11.31 -6.79
CA SER A 238 12.31 -12.04 -7.74
C SER A 238 13.34 -11.16 -8.43
N HIS A 239 14.48 -11.75 -8.79
CA HIS A 239 15.44 -11.16 -9.71
C HIS A 239 15.41 -11.91 -11.05
N PRO A 240 15.23 -11.22 -12.19
CA PRO A 240 15.15 -11.85 -13.51
C PRO A 240 16.51 -12.23 -14.13
N GLY A 241 17.62 -12.10 -13.39
CA GLY A 241 18.95 -12.14 -14.00
C GLY A 241 19.27 -10.88 -14.81
N TRP A 242 20.45 -10.86 -15.42
CA TRP A 242 20.91 -9.79 -16.30
C TRP A 242 20.31 -9.99 -17.69
N THR A 243 19.14 -9.38 -17.89
CA THR A 243 18.34 -9.55 -19.12
C THR A 243 18.49 -8.38 -20.06
N SER A 244 18.66 -8.68 -21.35
CA SER A 244 18.67 -7.67 -22.41
C SER A 244 17.27 -7.05 -22.53
N THR A 245 17.14 -5.80 -22.12
CA THR A 245 15.90 -5.03 -22.20
C THR A 245 16.21 -3.58 -22.57
N PRO A 246 15.26 -2.84 -23.15
CA PRO A 246 15.46 -1.42 -23.45
C PRO A 246 15.93 -0.59 -22.24
N GLY A 247 15.46 -0.94 -21.03
CA GLY A 247 15.87 -0.24 -19.81
C GLY A 247 17.32 -0.52 -19.38
N VAL A 248 17.85 -1.72 -19.66
CA VAL A 248 19.27 -2.04 -19.43
C VAL A 248 20.16 -1.33 -20.44
N ASP A 249 19.72 -1.26 -21.70
CA ASP A 249 20.43 -0.53 -22.75
C ASP A 249 20.53 0.97 -22.42
N GLU A 250 19.43 1.58 -21.98
CA GLU A 250 19.38 2.99 -21.55
C GLU A 250 20.24 3.26 -20.32
N ALA A 251 20.24 2.33 -19.34
CA ALA A 251 20.95 2.49 -18.08
C ALA A 251 22.47 2.35 -18.19
N TYR A 252 22.95 1.40 -19.01
CA TYR A 252 24.36 0.98 -19.02
C TYR A 252 25.09 1.26 -20.34
N GLY A 253 24.40 1.51 -21.45
CA GLY A 253 25.03 1.77 -22.74
C GLY A 253 26.11 0.74 -23.10
N GLU A 254 27.32 1.19 -23.45
CA GLU A 254 28.47 0.32 -23.78
C GLU A 254 29.04 -0.45 -22.57
N SER A 255 28.73 -0.02 -21.34
CA SER A 255 29.22 -0.67 -20.11
C SER A 255 28.50 -2.00 -19.80
N LYS A 256 27.46 -2.36 -20.57
CA LYS A 256 26.72 -3.63 -20.41
C LYS A 256 27.54 -4.89 -20.72
N SER A 257 28.69 -4.76 -21.38
CA SER A 257 29.59 -5.88 -21.73
C SER A 257 30.04 -6.69 -20.50
N TRP A 258 30.12 -6.06 -19.33
CA TRP A 258 30.45 -6.72 -18.06
C TRP A 258 29.35 -7.67 -17.56
N LEU A 259 28.12 -7.50 -18.08
CA LEU A 259 26.94 -8.31 -17.74
C LEU A 259 26.73 -9.48 -18.72
N GLU A 260 27.54 -9.57 -19.78
CA GLU A 260 27.38 -10.63 -20.77
C GLU A 260 27.74 -12.03 -20.23
N PRO A 261 27.20 -13.12 -20.79
CA PRO A 261 26.13 -13.13 -21.79
C PRO A 261 24.78 -12.78 -21.16
N LEU A 262 24.13 -11.74 -21.70
CA LEU A 262 22.82 -11.30 -21.24
C LEU A 262 21.76 -12.35 -21.57
N ARG A 263 20.79 -12.50 -20.67
CA ARG A 263 19.59 -13.31 -20.89
C ARG A 263 18.73 -12.71 -22.00
N SER A 264 18.03 -13.57 -22.73
CA SER A 264 16.90 -13.16 -23.57
C SER A 264 15.72 -12.68 -22.71
N THR A 265 14.77 -11.94 -23.29
CA THR A 265 13.56 -11.50 -22.57
C THR A 265 12.80 -12.69 -21.97
N TRP A 266 12.69 -13.80 -22.72
CA TRP A 266 12.07 -15.02 -22.22
C TRP A 266 12.82 -15.59 -21.02
N GLN A 267 14.15 -15.75 -21.10
CA GLN A 267 14.96 -16.26 -19.98
C GLN A 267 14.83 -15.41 -18.71
N GLY A 268 14.59 -14.09 -18.85
CA GLY A 268 14.33 -13.21 -17.72
C GLY A 268 12.90 -13.27 -17.18
N ALA A 269 11.92 -13.49 -18.06
CA ALA A 269 10.50 -13.48 -17.71
C ALA A 269 10.01 -14.85 -17.20
N GLU A 270 10.61 -15.94 -17.65
CA GLU A 270 10.18 -17.32 -17.40
C GLU A 270 9.99 -17.61 -15.90
N GLY A 271 10.99 -17.31 -15.07
CA GLY A 271 10.88 -17.50 -13.62
C GLY A 271 9.79 -16.63 -12.97
N ILE A 272 9.55 -15.41 -13.49
CA ILE A 272 8.48 -14.52 -13.02
C ILE A 272 7.10 -15.10 -13.38
N ILE A 273 6.95 -15.61 -14.60
CA ILE A 273 5.73 -16.29 -15.08
C ILE A 273 5.46 -17.50 -14.19
N TRP A 274 6.48 -18.30 -13.89
CA TRP A 274 6.33 -19.44 -12.98
C TRP A 274 5.84 -19.01 -11.60
N LEU A 275 6.38 -17.94 -11.01
CA LEU A 275 5.89 -17.40 -9.72
C LEU A 275 4.45 -16.91 -9.79
N CYS A 276 3.99 -16.44 -10.95
CA CYS A 276 2.60 -16.05 -11.15
C CYS A 276 1.63 -17.25 -11.25
N LEU A 277 2.13 -18.47 -11.51
CA LEU A 277 1.30 -19.61 -11.91
C LEU A 277 1.48 -20.87 -11.06
N ALA A 278 2.62 -21.01 -10.38
CA ALA A 278 2.87 -22.11 -9.47
C ALA A 278 1.79 -22.14 -8.37
N ALA A 279 1.50 -23.35 -7.88
CA ALA A 279 0.62 -23.53 -6.73
C ALA A 279 1.16 -22.70 -5.55
N ALA A 280 0.29 -21.95 -4.87
CA ALA A 280 0.69 -21.00 -3.83
C ALA A 280 1.46 -21.69 -2.69
N GLU A 281 1.07 -22.92 -2.35
CA GLU A 281 1.74 -23.77 -1.36
C GLU A 281 3.15 -24.24 -1.74
N LYS A 282 3.53 -24.15 -3.02
CA LYS A 282 4.91 -24.39 -3.48
C LYS A 282 5.79 -23.14 -3.38
N LEU A 283 5.21 -21.98 -3.08
CA LEU A 283 5.93 -20.72 -2.93
C LEU A 283 6.26 -20.48 -1.46
N GLU A 284 7.51 -20.12 -1.20
CA GLU A 284 7.96 -19.64 0.11
C GLU A 284 7.64 -18.15 0.19
N SER A 285 6.51 -17.82 0.82
CA SER A 285 6.10 -16.42 1.02
C SER A 285 7.19 -15.67 1.81
N GLY A 286 7.54 -14.48 1.31
CA GLY A 286 8.63 -13.65 1.80
C GLY A 286 10.00 -13.96 1.20
N ALA A 287 10.14 -15.01 0.38
CA ALA A 287 11.41 -15.36 -0.23
C ALA A 287 11.77 -14.45 -1.42
N PHE A 288 13.07 -14.46 -1.75
CA PHE A 288 13.64 -13.78 -2.91
C PHE A 288 14.09 -14.83 -3.93
N TYR A 289 13.50 -14.83 -5.11
CA TYR A 289 13.66 -15.88 -6.10
C TYR A 289 14.62 -15.50 -7.23
N LEU A 290 15.35 -16.51 -7.72
CA LEU A 290 16.02 -16.52 -9.02
C LEU A 290 15.74 -17.90 -9.64
N ASP A 291 15.24 -17.93 -10.88
CA ASP A 291 15.03 -19.17 -11.65
C ASP A 291 14.29 -20.25 -10.85
N ARG A 292 13.08 -19.88 -10.38
CA ARG A 292 12.16 -20.72 -9.59
C ARG A 292 12.68 -21.19 -8.23
N THR A 293 13.88 -20.77 -7.82
CA THR A 293 14.51 -21.20 -6.56
C THR A 293 14.71 -20.02 -5.60
N PRO A 294 14.34 -20.16 -4.31
CA PRO A 294 14.69 -19.18 -3.28
C PRO A 294 16.21 -18.98 -3.18
N GLN A 295 16.62 -17.73 -3.03
CA GLN A 295 18.01 -17.32 -2.87
C GLN A 295 18.23 -16.67 -1.51
N VAL A 296 19.47 -16.74 -1.03
CA VAL A 296 19.93 -15.93 0.10
C VAL A 296 19.70 -14.45 -0.20
N LYS A 297 19.33 -13.65 0.82
CA LYS A 297 18.99 -12.21 0.63
C LYS A 297 20.18 -11.30 0.92
N HIS A 298 21.21 -11.84 1.56
CA HIS A 298 22.40 -11.13 1.97
C HIS A 298 23.62 -11.98 1.62
N LEU A 299 24.40 -11.58 0.62
CA LEU A 299 25.56 -12.36 0.17
C LEU A 299 26.80 -12.06 1.04
N ALA A 300 27.52 -13.10 1.44
CA ALA A 300 28.83 -13.01 2.09
C ALA A 300 29.81 -14.06 1.58
N GLY A 301 31.10 -13.71 1.68
CA GLY A 301 32.22 -14.60 1.42
C GLY A 301 32.37 -15.05 -0.04
N PRO A 302 33.41 -15.84 -0.32
CA PRO A 302 33.69 -16.39 -1.66
C PRO A 302 32.74 -17.53 -2.07
N PHE A 303 31.99 -18.08 -1.11
CA PHE A 303 31.04 -19.18 -1.32
C PHE A 303 29.58 -18.72 -1.34
N PHE A 304 29.33 -17.41 -1.32
CA PHE A 304 28.00 -16.83 -1.50
C PHE A 304 26.99 -17.28 -0.42
N THR A 305 27.46 -17.37 0.82
CA THR A 305 26.64 -17.74 1.98
C THR A 305 25.85 -16.53 2.50
N GLU A 306 24.94 -16.76 3.42
CA GLU A 306 24.20 -15.70 4.11
C GLU A 306 25.15 -14.77 4.89
N GLY A 307 25.02 -13.47 4.68
CA GLY A 307 25.86 -12.40 5.21
C GLY A 307 25.11 -11.41 6.11
N SER A 308 25.85 -10.46 6.70
CA SER A 308 25.27 -9.39 7.54
C SER A 308 25.45 -7.97 7.00
N ALA A 309 26.34 -7.77 6.02
CA ALA A 309 26.73 -6.42 5.56
C ALA A 309 25.58 -5.59 4.96
N THR A 310 24.55 -6.24 4.44
CA THR A 310 23.38 -5.58 3.85
C THR A 310 22.10 -5.81 4.65
N LYS A 311 22.22 -6.30 5.88
CA LYS A 311 21.07 -6.48 6.77
C LYS A 311 20.64 -5.15 7.36
N ASN A 312 19.34 -4.98 7.48
CA ASN A 312 18.72 -3.96 8.30
C ASN A 312 18.30 -4.57 9.64
N SER A 313 18.38 -3.79 10.70
CA SER A 313 17.83 -4.18 12.00
C SER A 313 16.29 -4.21 11.95
N PRO A 314 15.62 -4.98 12.83
CA PRO A 314 14.15 -4.97 12.90
C PRO A 314 13.56 -3.57 13.11
N ALA A 315 14.25 -2.70 13.86
CA ALA A 315 13.83 -1.32 14.07
C ALA A 315 13.88 -0.49 12.78
N GLU A 316 14.94 -0.63 11.98
CA GLU A 316 15.05 0.06 10.68
C GLU A 316 13.99 -0.41 9.69
N VAL A 317 13.69 -1.72 9.65
CA VAL A 317 12.63 -2.27 8.80
C VAL A 317 11.26 -1.77 9.25
N SER A 318 10.99 -1.75 10.56
CA SER A 318 9.75 -1.20 11.10
C SER A 318 9.58 0.29 10.79
N ASP A 319 10.66 1.07 10.85
CA ASP A 319 10.63 2.49 10.52
C ASP A 319 10.39 2.74 9.04
N MET A 320 11.04 1.96 8.16
CA MET A 320 10.76 1.96 6.72
C MET A 320 9.28 1.68 6.44
N MET A 321 8.71 0.64 7.04
CA MET A 321 7.30 0.28 6.85
C MET A 321 6.36 1.40 7.32
N ARG A 322 6.62 1.97 8.50
CA ARG A 322 5.85 3.10 9.03
C ARG A 322 5.92 4.31 8.09
N LEU A 323 7.09 4.65 7.58
CA LEU A 323 7.26 5.80 6.68
C LEU A 323 6.58 5.59 5.32
N LEU A 324 6.62 4.37 4.76
CA LEU A 324 5.85 4.02 3.57
C LEU A 324 4.35 4.21 3.81
N GLU A 325 3.85 3.73 4.95
CA GLU A 325 2.45 3.88 5.35
C GLU A 325 2.05 5.35 5.53
N ASP A 326 2.88 6.11 6.25
CA ASP A 326 2.68 7.53 6.50
C ASP A 326 2.58 8.30 5.17
N TRP A 327 3.58 8.13 4.30
CA TRP A 327 3.62 8.79 2.99
C TRP A 327 2.43 8.41 2.10
N SER A 328 2.09 7.13 2.04
CA SER A 328 0.98 6.65 1.22
C SER A 328 -0.37 7.21 1.68
N ASN A 329 -0.51 7.53 2.97
CA ASN A 329 -1.74 8.09 3.57
C ASN A 329 -1.68 9.62 3.71
N GLY A 330 -0.80 10.30 2.96
CA GLY A 330 -0.71 11.76 2.96
C GLY A 330 -0.05 12.37 4.21
N ARG A 331 0.47 11.55 5.14
CA ARG A 331 1.28 11.99 6.29
C ARG A 331 2.73 12.26 5.86
N ARG A 332 2.90 13.19 4.92
CA ARG A 332 4.17 13.43 4.19
C ARG A 332 5.23 14.16 5.02
N ASN A 333 4.88 14.69 6.20
CA ASN A 333 5.78 15.55 6.96
C ASN A 333 5.66 15.33 8.46
N THR A 334 6.71 14.79 9.08
CA THR A 334 6.87 14.78 10.54
C THR A 334 7.15 16.17 11.09
N LYS A 335 7.68 17.13 10.29
CA LYS A 335 7.89 18.53 10.74
C LYS A 335 6.61 19.34 10.84
N LEU A 336 5.56 19.02 10.08
CA LEU A 336 4.22 19.62 10.31
C LEU A 336 3.67 19.23 11.69
N ARG A 337 4.06 18.05 12.19
CA ARG A 337 3.74 17.58 13.55
C ARG A 337 4.46 18.41 14.63
N GLU A 338 5.62 19.00 14.33
CA GLU A 338 6.35 19.92 15.22
C GLU A 338 5.91 21.39 15.06
N ALA A 339 5.45 21.78 13.86
CA ALA A 339 4.99 23.14 13.56
C ALA A 339 3.51 23.39 13.92
N ALA A 340 2.68 22.35 13.93
CA ALA A 340 1.34 22.41 14.50
C ALA A 340 1.50 22.45 16.03
N GLY A 341 1.24 23.61 16.62
CA GLY A 341 1.14 23.75 18.06
C GLY A 341 0.10 22.79 18.67
N PRO A 342 -0.04 22.78 20.01
CA PRO A 342 -1.02 21.90 20.66
C PRO A 342 -2.40 22.07 20.04
N LEU A 343 -3.14 20.97 19.87
CA LEU A 343 -4.49 20.98 19.32
C LEU A 343 -5.35 22.03 20.05
N GLN A 344 -5.94 22.95 19.29
CA GLN A 344 -6.77 24.02 19.83
C GLN A 344 -8.22 23.82 19.40
N ALA A 345 -9.15 24.22 20.26
CA ALA A 345 -10.54 24.35 19.87
C ALA A 345 -10.70 25.52 18.89
N MET A 346 -11.72 25.46 18.03
CA MET A 346 -12.04 26.56 17.13
C MET A 346 -12.29 27.85 17.93
N GLU A 347 -11.82 28.97 17.39
CA GLU A 347 -12.03 30.30 17.98
C GLU A 347 -13.46 30.81 17.75
N ARG A 348 -14.12 30.33 16.69
CA ARG A 348 -15.48 30.77 16.33
C ARG A 348 -16.47 30.34 17.42
N PRO A 349 -17.27 31.25 17.99
CA PRO A 349 -18.22 30.91 19.04
C PRO A 349 -19.28 29.90 18.59
N MET A 350 -19.67 29.04 19.51
CA MET A 350 -20.70 28.04 19.30
C MET A 350 -22.03 28.42 19.96
N ASP A 351 -23.11 28.27 19.21
CA ASP A 351 -24.46 28.33 19.74
C ASP A 351 -24.84 26.96 20.32
N LEU A 352 -24.75 26.83 21.65
CA LEU A 352 -25.01 25.58 22.35
C LEU A 352 -26.40 24.99 22.06
N PRO A 353 -27.51 25.76 22.07
CA PRO A 353 -28.82 25.26 21.67
C PRO A 353 -28.83 24.57 20.30
N SER A 354 -28.19 25.16 19.28
CA SER A 354 -28.09 24.56 17.94
C SER A 354 -27.20 23.31 17.90
N PHE A 355 -26.27 23.16 18.84
CA PHE A 355 -25.44 21.98 18.97
C PHE A 355 -26.13 20.81 19.71
N MET A 356 -27.24 21.06 20.41
CA MET A 356 -27.90 20.01 21.19
C MET A 356 -28.64 19.01 20.30
N GLY A 357 -28.90 17.82 20.87
CA GLY A 357 -29.65 16.76 20.21
C GLY A 357 -28.79 15.56 19.85
N LYS A 358 -29.28 14.77 18.88
CA LYS A 358 -28.70 13.49 18.50
C LYS A 358 -27.74 13.62 17.34
N TRP A 359 -26.68 12.85 17.46
CA TRP A 359 -25.48 13.02 16.69
C TRP A 359 -24.90 11.61 16.38
N TYR A 360 -24.88 11.20 15.11
CA TYR A 360 -24.26 9.94 14.66
C TYR A 360 -22.74 9.98 14.63
N VAL A 361 -22.07 9.14 15.40
CA VAL A 361 -20.60 9.05 15.39
C VAL A 361 -20.14 8.19 14.21
N ILE A 362 -19.66 8.82 13.13
CA ILE A 362 -19.29 8.10 11.89
C ILE A 362 -17.80 7.70 11.85
N ALA A 363 -16.97 8.30 12.70
CA ALA A 363 -15.58 7.93 12.91
C ALA A 363 -15.22 8.17 14.37
N ASN A 364 -14.42 7.29 14.98
CA ASN A 364 -13.84 7.51 16.30
C ASN A 364 -12.55 6.68 16.43
N ILE A 365 -11.61 7.09 17.29
CA ILE A 365 -10.56 6.17 17.74
C ILE A 365 -11.16 5.37 18.90
N PRO A 366 -11.24 4.04 18.80
CA PRO A 366 -11.89 3.25 19.83
C PRO A 366 -11.06 3.23 21.12
N THR A 367 -11.73 3.52 22.22
CA THR A 367 -11.28 3.22 23.59
C THR A 367 -11.49 1.72 23.89
N ILE A 368 -11.08 1.27 25.08
CA ILE A 368 -11.39 -0.09 25.57
C ILE A 368 -12.89 -0.37 25.72
N PHE A 369 -13.74 0.66 25.79
CA PHE A 369 -15.17 0.54 26.04
C PHE A 369 -16.01 0.40 24.76
N ASP A 370 -15.52 0.92 23.64
CA ASP A 370 -16.21 1.06 22.35
C ASP A 370 -15.46 0.39 21.18
N LYS A 371 -14.39 -0.36 21.47
CA LYS A 371 -13.73 -1.20 20.47
C LYS A 371 -14.69 -2.26 19.92
N GLY A 372 -14.89 -2.26 18.60
CA GLY A 372 -15.75 -3.23 17.91
C GLY A 372 -17.26 -2.99 18.09
N THR A 373 -17.66 -1.74 18.36
CA THR A 373 -19.08 -1.37 18.43
C THR A 373 -19.62 -0.84 17.10
N THR A 374 -20.95 -0.86 16.96
CA THR A 374 -21.68 -0.33 15.81
C THR A 374 -22.81 0.59 16.29
N ASN A 375 -23.37 1.39 15.39
CA ASN A 375 -24.48 2.31 15.69
C ASN A 375 -24.16 3.28 16.85
N ASN A 376 -22.95 3.87 16.80
CA ASN A 376 -22.50 4.81 17.81
C ASN A 376 -23.23 6.14 17.63
N MET A 377 -23.86 6.64 18.69
CA MET A 377 -24.60 7.90 18.69
C MET A 377 -24.40 8.61 20.02
N GLU A 378 -24.19 9.92 19.96
CA GLU A 378 -24.13 10.82 21.09
C GLU A 378 -25.41 11.66 21.15
N ASN A 379 -25.94 11.88 22.34
CA ASN A 379 -27.04 12.79 22.56
C ASN A 379 -26.65 13.84 23.60
N TYR A 380 -26.64 15.10 23.16
CA TYR A 380 -26.24 16.26 23.96
C TYR A 380 -27.48 16.98 24.47
N VAL A 381 -27.54 17.16 25.79
CA VAL A 381 -28.64 17.86 26.46
C VAL A 381 -28.07 18.88 27.43
N LEU A 382 -28.41 20.16 27.26
CA LEU A 382 -28.05 21.20 28.21
C LEU A 382 -28.64 20.90 29.58
N ASP A 383 -27.84 21.11 30.62
CA ASP A 383 -28.35 21.07 31.99
C ASP A 383 -29.19 22.32 32.29
N GLU A 384 -30.01 22.24 33.34
CA GLU A 384 -30.94 23.32 33.74
C GLU A 384 -30.23 24.64 34.04
N THR A 385 -28.91 24.61 34.27
CA THR A 385 -28.10 25.79 34.56
C THR A 385 -27.46 26.40 33.32
N GLY A 386 -27.51 25.71 32.18
CA GLY A 386 -26.87 26.10 30.92
C GLY A 386 -25.34 26.03 30.92
N ASN A 387 -24.73 25.52 32.00
CA ASN A 387 -23.27 25.53 32.22
C ASN A 387 -22.63 24.15 32.04
N ALA A 388 -23.42 23.09 32.01
CA ALA A 388 -22.95 21.76 31.65
C ALA A 388 -23.84 21.10 30.60
N VAL A 389 -23.27 20.14 29.88
CA VAL A 389 -23.95 19.34 28.88
C VAL A 389 -23.94 17.88 29.34
N ASN A 390 -25.11 17.28 29.48
CA ASN A 390 -25.24 15.84 29.67
C ASN A 390 -25.03 15.16 28.32
N VAL A 391 -24.15 14.16 28.29
CA VAL A 391 -23.82 13.43 27.07
C VAL A 391 -24.16 11.97 27.28
N ASP A 392 -25.14 11.50 26.53
CA ASP A 392 -25.54 10.10 26.51
C ASP A 392 -24.92 9.43 25.28
N PHE A 393 -23.90 8.60 25.49
CA PHE A 393 -23.25 7.83 24.42
C PHE A 393 -23.89 6.44 24.31
N THR A 394 -24.55 6.18 23.20
CA THR A 394 -25.18 4.91 22.88
C THR A 394 -24.40 4.16 21.82
N PHE A 395 -24.24 2.85 22.01
CA PHE A 395 -23.48 1.99 21.09
C PHE A 395 -23.96 0.53 21.17
N ARG A 396 -23.71 -0.24 20.12
CA ARG A 396 -24.04 -1.68 20.06
C ARG A 396 -22.78 -2.52 20.02
N LYS A 397 -22.62 -3.41 21.02
CA LYS A 397 -21.51 -4.36 21.07
C LYS A 397 -21.67 -5.45 20.00
N SER A 398 -20.56 -5.91 19.43
CA SER A 398 -20.55 -7.04 18.50
C SER A 398 -21.29 -8.26 19.09
N GLY A 399 -22.22 -8.83 18.32
CA GLY A 399 -23.06 -9.96 18.73
C GLY A 399 -24.28 -9.63 19.62
N SER A 400 -24.50 -8.36 19.99
CA SER A 400 -25.67 -7.92 20.76
C SER A 400 -26.72 -7.27 19.88
N SER A 401 -28.01 -7.56 20.12
CA SER A 401 -29.14 -6.82 19.53
C SER A 401 -29.61 -5.62 20.37
N LYS A 402 -29.03 -5.43 21.56
CA LYS A 402 -29.37 -4.34 22.49
C LYS A 402 -28.29 -3.27 22.49
N ASP A 403 -28.74 -2.02 22.51
CA ASP A 403 -27.88 -0.85 22.66
C ASP A 403 -27.44 -0.71 24.13
N SER A 404 -26.17 -0.35 24.32
CA SER A 404 -25.57 0.00 25.60
C SER A 404 -25.52 1.52 25.73
N LEU A 405 -25.62 2.02 26.97
CA LEU A 405 -25.60 3.45 27.28
C LEU A 405 -24.47 3.78 28.25
N LEU A 406 -23.63 4.74 27.90
CA LEU A 406 -22.63 5.35 28.76
C LEU A 406 -23.00 6.82 28.99
N LYS A 407 -23.34 7.15 30.23
CA LYS A 407 -23.66 8.53 30.62
C LYS A 407 -22.39 9.29 30.95
N GLN A 408 -22.33 10.54 30.51
CA GLN A 408 -21.21 11.43 30.74
C GLN A 408 -21.73 12.85 31.03
N ARG A 409 -20.88 13.69 31.61
CA ARG A 409 -21.16 15.10 31.84
C ARG A 409 -20.00 15.93 31.33
N ALA A 410 -20.28 16.90 30.48
CA ALA A 410 -19.32 17.85 29.95
C ALA A 410 -19.50 19.21 30.63
N ALA A 411 -18.42 19.79 31.15
CA ALA A 411 -18.40 21.18 31.60
C ALA A 411 -17.80 22.08 30.51
N VAL A 412 -18.45 23.20 30.20
CA VAL A 412 -17.96 24.17 29.21
C VAL A 412 -16.91 25.09 29.86
N LEU A 413 -15.75 25.25 29.24
CA LEU A 413 -14.56 25.84 29.86
C LEU A 413 -14.15 27.21 29.30
N ASN A 414 -14.62 27.60 28.12
CA ASN A 414 -14.26 28.86 27.47
C ASN A 414 -15.49 29.63 26.97
N GLU A 415 -15.33 30.95 26.76
CA GLU A 415 -16.41 31.84 26.30
C GLU A 415 -16.94 31.49 24.90
N ALA A 416 -16.06 31.02 24.01
CA ALA A 416 -16.46 30.53 22.69
C ALA A 416 -17.28 29.22 22.78
N ARG A 417 -17.31 28.57 23.95
CA ARG A 417 -18.02 27.31 24.23
C ARG A 417 -17.50 26.10 23.46
N THR A 418 -16.27 26.16 22.98
CA THR A 418 -15.61 25.15 22.14
C THR A 418 -14.64 24.26 22.89
N GLN A 419 -14.37 24.54 24.17
CA GLN A 419 -13.53 23.71 25.04
C GLN A 419 -14.34 23.13 26.18
N TRP A 420 -14.43 21.80 26.25
CA TRP A 420 -15.19 21.10 27.27
C TRP A 420 -14.30 20.15 28.09
N ALA A 421 -14.74 19.82 29.30
CA ALA A 421 -14.19 18.75 30.12
C ALA A 421 -15.25 17.69 30.41
N ILE A 422 -15.02 16.47 29.92
CA ILE A 422 -15.94 15.34 30.06
C ILE A 422 -15.58 14.47 31.27
N SER A 423 -16.60 14.08 32.03
CA SER A 423 -16.54 13.12 33.12
C SER A 423 -17.52 11.97 32.88
N PRO A 424 -17.04 10.73 32.67
CA PRO A 424 -17.91 9.57 32.51
C PRO A 424 -18.51 9.10 33.84
N LYS A 425 -19.68 8.46 33.77
CA LYS A 425 -20.41 7.92 34.92
C LYS A 425 -20.33 6.39 34.94
N ILE A 426 -19.65 5.83 35.94
CA ILE A 426 -19.65 4.40 36.26
C ILE A 426 -20.09 4.27 37.72
N GLY A 427 -21.40 4.14 37.94
CA GLY A 427 -22.02 4.30 39.26
C GLY A 427 -22.05 5.76 39.70
N VAL A 428 -20.89 6.32 40.02
CA VAL A 428 -20.65 7.75 40.28
C VAL A 428 -19.90 8.39 39.10
N TYR A 429 -19.90 9.72 39.00
CA TYR A 429 -19.04 10.42 38.05
C TYR A 429 -17.59 10.28 38.50
N LEU A 430 -16.74 9.78 37.61
CA LEU A 430 -15.32 9.65 37.91
C LEU A 430 -14.69 11.04 38.05
N PRO A 431 -13.72 11.25 38.97
CA PRO A 431 -12.99 12.50 39.12
C PRO A 431 -11.97 12.71 37.99
N LEU A 432 -12.31 12.28 36.77
CA LEU A 432 -11.53 12.42 35.55
C LEU A 432 -12.16 13.53 34.71
N ARG A 433 -11.33 14.47 34.26
CA ARG A 433 -11.72 15.53 33.33
C ARG A 433 -10.98 15.31 32.01
N ILE A 434 -11.66 14.66 31.07
CA ILE A 434 -11.14 14.37 29.75
C ILE A 434 -11.35 15.62 28.90
N ALA A 435 -10.28 16.16 28.34
CA ALA A 435 -10.37 17.31 27.44
C ALA A 435 -11.18 16.93 26.20
N TYR A 436 -12.08 17.82 25.79
CA TYR A 436 -12.97 17.61 24.66
C TYR A 436 -13.09 18.93 23.90
N LEU A 437 -12.38 19.04 22.79
CA LEU A 437 -12.22 20.25 21.99
C LEU A 437 -13.10 20.15 20.76
N ILE A 438 -13.89 21.18 20.50
CA ILE A 438 -14.60 21.32 19.23
C ILE A 438 -13.65 22.03 18.28
N VAL A 439 -13.11 21.28 17.33
CA VAL A 439 -12.03 21.74 16.44
C VAL A 439 -12.60 22.43 15.20
N ASP A 440 -13.74 21.97 14.71
CA ASP A 440 -14.45 22.59 13.59
C ASP A 440 -15.93 22.18 13.59
N ARG A 441 -16.77 22.93 12.86
CA ARG A 441 -18.16 22.57 12.57
C ARG A 441 -18.67 23.22 11.28
N ALA A 442 -19.65 22.59 10.64
CA ALA A 442 -20.43 23.25 9.60
C ALA A 442 -21.26 24.42 10.18
N GLU A 443 -21.53 25.41 9.34
CA GLU A 443 -22.29 26.59 9.75
C GLU A 443 -23.71 26.24 10.23
N ASP A 444 -24.31 25.23 9.59
CA ASP A 444 -25.64 24.69 9.84
C ASP A 444 -25.67 23.56 10.89
N TYR A 445 -24.54 23.26 11.55
CA TYR A 445 -24.40 22.15 12.50
C TYR A 445 -24.72 20.78 11.90
N SER A 446 -24.60 20.61 10.58
CA SER A 446 -24.73 19.30 9.94
C SER A 446 -23.52 18.41 10.17
N THR A 447 -22.33 19.00 10.41
CA THR A 447 -21.10 18.30 10.77
C THR A 447 -20.35 18.99 11.88
N CYS A 448 -19.64 18.21 12.69
CA CYS A 448 -18.72 18.71 13.71
C CYS A 448 -17.50 17.80 13.78
N ILE A 449 -16.33 18.38 14.06
CA ILE A 449 -15.09 17.69 14.35
C ILE A 449 -14.73 17.91 15.80
N ILE A 450 -14.65 16.81 16.53
CA ILE A 450 -14.20 16.77 17.91
C ILE A 450 -12.73 16.37 17.93
N GLY A 451 -11.98 16.93 18.87
CA GLY A 451 -10.58 16.67 19.09
C GLY A 451 -10.26 16.49 20.57
N VAL A 452 -9.30 15.63 20.87
CA VAL A 452 -8.80 15.42 22.23
C VAL A 452 -7.27 15.52 22.15
N PRO A 453 -6.62 16.43 22.90
CA PRO A 453 -5.18 16.68 22.81
C PRO A 453 -4.32 15.49 23.32
N ASP A 454 -3.08 15.38 22.81
CA ASP A 454 -2.16 14.24 23.02
C ASP A 454 -1.25 14.30 24.28
N ARG A 455 -0.58 13.17 24.55
CA ARG A 455 0.03 12.55 25.74
C ARG A 455 1.28 13.19 26.35
N GLN A 456 1.31 13.25 27.68
CA GLN A 456 2.50 12.90 28.47
C GLN A 456 2.09 12.00 29.65
N GLY A 457 2.64 10.78 29.72
CA GLY A 457 2.65 9.97 30.95
C GLY A 457 1.44 9.06 31.24
N GLY A 458 1.40 7.88 30.61
CA GLY A 458 1.02 6.63 31.30
C GLY A 458 -0.44 6.38 31.72
N VAL A 459 -1.42 7.21 31.36
CA VAL A 459 -2.85 6.88 31.53
C VAL A 459 -3.60 7.14 30.24
N VAL A 460 -4.34 6.12 29.79
CA VAL A 460 -5.09 6.03 28.53
C VAL A 460 -5.98 7.25 28.29
N ILE A 461 -5.71 8.05 27.26
CA ILE A 461 -6.66 9.03 26.71
C ILE A 461 -6.55 9.04 25.17
N VAL A 462 -7.71 9.12 24.53
CA VAL A 462 -8.01 8.74 23.15
C VAL A 462 -8.21 9.99 22.29
N VAL A 463 -7.52 10.10 21.15
CA VAL A 463 -7.75 11.17 20.16
C VAL A 463 -8.97 10.80 19.34
N VAL A 464 -10.17 11.25 19.71
CA VAL A 464 -11.38 10.92 18.95
C VAL A 464 -11.69 12.01 17.94
N VAL A 465 -11.53 11.73 16.63
CA VAL A 465 -12.14 12.53 15.56
C VAL A 465 -13.57 12.02 15.38
N VAL A 466 -14.51 12.57 16.14
CA VAL A 466 -15.94 12.30 15.95
C VAL A 466 -16.42 13.21 14.83
N VAL A 467 -16.72 12.65 13.65
CA VAL A 467 -17.56 13.35 12.67
C VAL A 467 -19.00 12.99 12.98
N VAL A 468 -19.85 14.00 13.06
CA VAL A 468 -21.22 13.78 13.48
C VAL A 468 -22.25 14.42 12.58
N VAL A 469 -23.35 13.71 12.24
CA VAL A 469 -24.44 14.23 11.40
C VAL A 469 -25.72 14.46 12.21
N ALA A 470 -26.29 15.67 12.10
CA ALA A 470 -27.58 16.03 12.70
C ALA A 470 -28.77 15.38 11.96
N VAL A 471 -29.85 15.07 12.68
CA VAL A 471 -31.02 14.36 12.12
C VAL A 471 -31.84 15.28 11.21
N ALA A 472 -31.61 15.18 9.91
CA ALA A 472 -32.59 15.50 8.86
C ALA A 472 -32.60 14.36 7.83
N VAL A 473 -33.79 13.95 7.38
CA VAL A 473 -34.01 12.80 6.48
C VAL A 473 -33.36 13.05 5.12
N ILE A 474 -32.08 12.74 4.98
CA ILE A 474 -31.39 12.61 3.69
C ILE A 474 -30.33 11.50 3.86
N VAL A 475 -30.45 10.44 3.05
CA VAL A 475 -29.39 9.45 2.86
C VAL A 475 -28.25 10.17 2.14
N VAL A 476 -27.31 10.71 2.89
CA VAL A 476 -26.07 11.25 2.33
C VAL A 476 -25.03 10.14 2.39
N VAL A 477 -24.59 9.66 1.23
CA VAL A 477 -23.37 8.87 1.10
C VAL A 477 -22.21 9.83 1.36
N VAL A 478 -21.77 9.92 2.62
CA VAL A 478 -20.58 10.70 2.98
C VAL A 478 -19.36 9.81 2.78
N VAL A 479 -18.56 10.13 1.75
CA VAL A 479 -17.20 9.61 1.60
C VAL A 479 -16.33 10.30 2.65
N VAL A 480 -16.07 9.63 3.77
CA VAL A 480 -15.21 10.16 4.83
C VAL A 480 -13.75 9.85 4.48
N PHE A 481 -12.96 10.89 4.20
CA PHE A 481 -11.51 10.81 4.23
C PHE A 481 -11.05 10.77 5.69
N VAL A 482 -10.79 9.57 6.22
CA VAL A 482 -10.17 9.42 7.53
C VAL A 482 -8.68 9.77 7.38
N VAL A 483 -8.31 11.00 7.71
CA VAL A 483 -6.92 11.38 7.92
C VAL A 483 -6.50 10.81 9.27
N PHE A 484 -5.81 9.67 9.27
CA PHE A 484 -5.17 9.16 10.47
C PHE A 484 -4.01 10.10 10.83
N VAL A 485 -4.24 11.08 11.71
CA VAL A 485 -3.15 11.73 12.44
C VAL A 485 -2.91 10.88 13.68
N VAL A 486 -2.08 9.83 13.54
CA VAL A 486 -1.47 9.23 14.72
C VAL A 486 -0.62 10.32 15.35
N VAL A 487 -0.72 10.59 16.65
CA VAL A 487 0.15 11.50 17.43
C VAL A 487 1.16 10.67 18.23
#